data_AF-A0A3A8ZNG4-F1
#
_entry.id   AF-A0A3A8ZNG4-F1
#
_cell.length_a   1.000
_cell.length_b   1.000
_cell.length_c   1.000
_cell.angle_alpha   90.00
_cell.angle_beta   90.00
_cell.angle_gamma   90.00
#
_symmetry.space_group_name_H-M   'P 1'
#
loop_
_entity.id
_entity.type
_entity.pdbx_description
1 polymer ?
#
loop_
_entity_poly.entity_id
_entity_poly.type
_entity_poly.pdbx_seq_one_letter_code
_entity_poly.pdbx_strand_id
1 'polypeptide(L)'
;MIPLTEVAIATVGPGTYVTTDREINGEITLSETDKKVLSAIQQNPHIKRQELISSLEIGKGTLDRSLKKLKGKGILRRIGSNKTGYWKCVL
;
A
#
# COMPACT_ATOMS: atom_id res chain seq x y z
N MET A 1 -38.86 7.14 22.99
CA MET A 1 -38.57 7.90 21.76
C MET A 1 -37.07 8.09 21.69
N ILE A 2 -36.41 7.44 20.74
CA ILE A 2 -34.94 7.47 20.55
C ILE A 2 -34.63 8.63 19.60
N PRO A 3 -33.69 9.55 19.90
CA PRO A 3 -33.04 10.30 18.85
C PRO A 3 -31.90 9.47 18.26
N LEU A 4 -32.09 9.11 16.99
CA LEU A 4 -31.08 8.65 16.06
C LEU A 4 -30.02 9.76 15.87
N THR A 5 -28.77 9.37 15.59
CA THR A 5 -27.65 10.20 15.09
C THR A 5 -26.81 10.98 16.11
N GLU A 6 -25.63 10.48 16.43
CA GLU A 6 -24.39 11.07 15.90
C GLU A 6 -23.23 10.06 15.97
N VAL A 7 -22.40 10.09 14.92
CA VAL A 7 -21.34 9.14 14.63
C VAL A 7 -20.03 9.60 15.28
N ALA A 8 -19.33 8.70 15.97
CA ALA A 8 -17.89 8.82 16.21
C ALA A 8 -17.32 7.42 16.44
N ILE A 9 -17.13 6.67 15.35
CA ILE A 9 -16.22 5.53 15.38
C ILE A 9 -14.80 6.03 15.59
N ALA A 10 -14.37 6.16 16.85
CA ALA A 10 -12.96 6.31 17.18
C ALA A 10 -12.24 4.97 16.88
N THR A 11 -11.99 4.70 15.60
CA THR A 11 -11.10 3.61 15.20
C THR A 11 -9.67 4.11 15.37
N VAL A 12 -9.06 3.68 16.47
CA VAL A 12 -7.62 3.78 16.68
C VAL A 12 -6.92 3.05 15.53
N GLY A 13 -6.41 3.79 14.55
CA GLY A 13 -5.40 3.27 13.65
C GLY A 13 -4.05 3.31 14.37
N PRO A 14 -3.37 2.19 14.68
CA PRO A 14 -2.01 2.25 15.21
C PRO A 14 -1.07 2.58 14.04
N GLY A 15 -0.83 3.88 13.84
CA GLY A 15 -0.02 4.41 12.74
C GLY A 15 1.14 5.25 13.22
N THR A 16 1.90 4.78 14.20
CA THR A 16 3.19 5.37 14.57
C THR A 16 4.12 5.37 13.35
N TYR A 17 4.44 6.55 12.84
CA TYR A 17 5.36 6.72 11.72
C TYR A 17 6.80 6.65 12.26
N VAL A 18 7.36 5.45 12.24
CA VAL A 18 8.81 5.29 12.34
C VAL A 18 9.38 5.21 10.92
N THR A 19 10.06 6.26 10.48
CA THR A 19 10.97 6.17 9.34
C THR A 19 12.32 5.78 9.88
N THR A 20 12.57 4.48 9.89
CA THR A 20 13.92 3.96 10.04
C THR A 20 14.36 3.52 8.65
N ASP A 21 15.15 4.38 8.01
CA ASP A 21 16.21 3.92 7.11
C ASP A 21 17.11 2.99 7.94
N ARG A 22 17.05 1.68 7.70
CA ARG A 22 18.17 0.73 7.86
C ARG A 22 17.75 -0.71 7.56
N GLU A 23 18.63 -1.33 6.77
CA GLU A 23 18.93 -2.78 6.67
C GLU A 23 17.84 -3.73 6.16
N ILE A 24 17.87 -3.94 4.84
CA ILE A 24 17.23 -5.08 4.17
C ILE A 24 18.21 -6.26 4.09
N ASN A 25 18.20 -7.12 5.09
CA ASN A 25 18.69 -8.48 4.93
C ASN A 25 17.83 -9.41 5.79
N GLY A 26 16.70 -9.84 5.23
CA GLY A 26 15.75 -10.68 5.94
C GLY A 26 14.61 -11.09 5.02
N GLU A 27 14.40 -12.40 4.97
CA GLU A 27 13.30 -13.13 4.35
C GLU A 27 12.08 -12.27 3.99
N ILE A 28 11.66 -12.33 2.73
CA ILE A 28 10.64 -11.45 2.17
C ILE A 28 9.25 -11.89 2.67
N THR A 29 8.93 -11.69 3.94
CA THR A 29 7.60 -11.99 4.49
C THR A 29 6.61 -10.94 3.99
N LEU A 30 5.88 -11.28 2.94
CA LEU A 30 4.79 -10.50 2.36
C LEU A 30 3.48 -10.96 3.00
N SER A 31 2.75 -10.02 3.59
CA SER A 31 1.40 -10.28 4.08
C SER A 31 0.44 -10.52 2.90
N GLU A 32 -0.73 -11.12 3.14
CA GLU A 32 -1.74 -11.33 2.10
C GLU A 32 -2.09 -10.03 1.38
N THR A 33 -2.19 -8.91 2.11
CA THR A 33 -2.39 -7.58 1.52
C THR A 33 -1.25 -7.16 0.60
N ASP A 34 0.01 -7.38 1.01
CA ASP A 34 1.18 -7.04 0.20
C ASP A 34 1.14 -7.81 -1.13
N LYS A 35 0.80 -9.11 -1.07
CA LYS A 35 0.67 -9.98 -2.25
C LYS A 35 -0.46 -9.51 -3.16
N LYS A 36 -1.64 -9.18 -2.61
CA LYS A 36 -2.76 -8.67 -3.41
C LYS A 36 -2.40 -7.34 -4.09
N VAL A 37 -1.73 -6.42 -3.40
CA VAL A 37 -1.26 -5.15 -3.99
C VAL A 37 -0.29 -5.42 -5.14
N LEU A 38 0.66 -6.33 -4.93
CA LEU A 38 1.58 -6.80 -5.97
C LEU A 38 0.83 -7.35 -7.19
N SER A 39 -0.12 -8.26 -6.98
CA SER A 39 -0.93 -8.82 -8.06
C SER A 39 -1.71 -7.74 -8.81
N ALA A 40 -2.34 -6.80 -8.11
CA ALA A 40 -3.07 -5.70 -8.75
C ALA A 40 -2.15 -4.79 -9.59
N ILE A 41 -0.93 -4.54 -9.12
CA ILE A 41 0.08 -3.80 -9.88
C ILE A 41 0.60 -4.61 -11.07
N GLN A 42 0.76 -5.93 -10.94
CA GLN A 42 1.15 -6.79 -12.07
C GLN A 42 0.05 -6.82 -13.16
N GLN A 43 -1.22 -6.86 -12.75
CA GLN A 43 -2.35 -6.80 -13.67
C GLN A 43 -2.44 -5.43 -14.36
N ASN A 44 -2.20 -4.36 -13.61
CA ASN A 44 -2.21 -3.00 -14.14
C ASN A 44 -1.03 -2.17 -13.60
N PRO A 45 0.11 -2.12 -14.30
CA PRO A 45 1.28 -1.38 -13.84
C PRO A 45 1.05 0.15 -13.82
N HIS A 46 -0.01 0.64 -14.47
CA HIS A 46 -0.41 2.05 -14.48
C HIS A 46 -1.46 2.36 -13.41
N ILE A 47 -1.80 1.38 -12.55
CA ILE A 47 -2.83 1.54 -11.53
C ILE A 47 -2.48 2.67 -10.56
N LYS A 48 -3.49 3.48 -10.25
CA LYS A 48 -3.37 4.58 -9.29
C LYS A 48 -3.59 4.05 -7.88
N ARG A 49 -3.07 4.78 -6.88
CA ARG A 49 -3.27 4.42 -5.46
C ARG A 49 -4.74 4.33 -5.07
N GLN A 50 -5.59 5.21 -5.62
CA GLN A 50 -7.03 5.21 -5.34
C GLN A 50 -7.70 3.95 -5.90
N GLU A 51 -7.34 3.55 -7.11
CA GLU A 51 -7.84 2.30 -7.72
C GLU A 51 -7.42 1.07 -6.91
N LEU A 52 -6.19 1.04 -6.40
CA LEU A 52 -5.74 -0.02 -5.51
C LEU A 52 -6.55 -0.05 -4.20
N ILE A 53 -6.82 1.11 -3.59
CA ILE A 53 -7.64 1.21 -2.39
C ILE A 53 -9.04 0.64 -2.63
N SER A 54 -9.69 1.04 -3.73
CA SER A 54 -11.04 0.57 -4.08
C SER A 54 -11.04 -0.91 -4.48
N SER A 55 -10.07 -1.36 -5.27
CA SER A 55 -10.03 -2.74 -5.78
C SER A 55 -9.64 -3.76 -4.71
N LEU A 56 -8.87 -3.35 -3.69
CA LEU A 56 -8.46 -4.21 -2.60
C LEU A 56 -9.26 -3.99 -1.31
N GLU A 57 -10.14 -2.99 -1.28
CA GLU A 57 -10.90 -2.56 -0.11
C GLU A 57 -10.02 -2.31 1.12
N ILE A 58 -8.83 -1.73 0.90
CA ILE A 58 -7.86 -1.43 1.96
C ILE A 58 -7.75 0.07 2.23
N GLY A 59 -7.51 0.43 3.49
CA GLY A 59 -7.25 1.83 3.85
C GLY A 59 -6.00 2.39 3.16
N LYS A 60 -6.03 3.69 2.84
CA LYS A 60 -4.90 4.42 2.23
C LYS A 60 -3.57 4.21 2.99
N GLY A 61 -3.63 4.18 4.33
CA GLY A 61 -2.46 3.93 5.16
C GLY A 61 -1.90 2.52 5.02
N THR A 62 -2.76 1.51 4.86
CA THR A 62 -2.35 0.11 4.62
C THR A 62 -1.69 -0.03 3.27
N LEU A 63 -2.25 0.60 2.22
CA LEU A 63 -1.62 0.62 0.90
C LEU A 63 -0.26 1.32 0.93
N ASP A 64 -0.15 2.47 1.59
CA ASP A 64 1.11 3.23 1.67
C ASP A 64 2.21 2.43 2.39
N ARG A 65 1.86 1.76 3.51
CA ARG A 65 2.76 0.81 4.19
C ARG A 65 3.22 -0.31 3.26
N SER A 66 2.29 -0.93 2.57
CA SER A 66 2.58 -2.04 1.65
C SER A 66 3.52 -1.56 0.54
N LEU A 67 3.22 -0.44 -0.11
CA LEU A 67 4.06 0.15 -1.15
C LEU A 67 5.45 0.53 -0.64
N LYS A 68 5.56 1.15 0.54
CA LYS A 68 6.85 1.52 1.14
C LYS A 68 7.67 0.28 1.46
N LYS A 69 7.05 -0.76 1.99
CA LYS A 69 7.66 -2.07 2.27
C LYS A 69 8.15 -2.75 0.99
N LEU A 70 7.30 -2.83 -0.03
CA LEU A 70 7.63 -3.42 -1.33
C LEU A 70 8.76 -2.67 -2.04
N LYS A 71 8.75 -1.34 -1.97
CA LYS A 71 9.81 -0.48 -2.52
C LYS A 71 11.11 -0.60 -1.74
N GLY A 72 11.03 -0.64 -0.41
CA GLY A 72 12.19 -0.82 0.48
C GLY A 72 12.86 -2.18 0.26
N LYS A 73 12.07 -3.23 0.03
CA LYS A 73 12.55 -4.57 -0.32
C LYS A 73 13.09 -4.70 -1.75
N GLY A 74 13.03 -3.66 -2.57
CA GLY A 74 13.49 -3.69 -3.97
C GLY A 74 12.54 -4.41 -4.95
N ILE A 75 11.41 -4.93 -4.48
CA ILE A 75 10.45 -5.71 -5.28
C ILE A 75 9.66 -4.82 -6.24
N LEU A 76 9.42 -3.56 -5.85
CA LEU A 76 8.63 -2.62 -6.62
C LEU A 76 9.43 -1.36 -6.95
N ARG A 77 9.51 -1.03 -8.23
CA ARG A 77 10.19 0.17 -8.72
C ARG A 77 9.28 0.97 -9.63
N ARG A 78 9.34 2.29 -9.55
CA ARG A 78 8.67 3.15 -10.53
C ARG A 78 9.62 3.41 -11.70
N ILE A 79 9.19 3.10 -12.92
CA ILE A 79 9.97 3.23 -14.16
C ILE A 79 9.24 4.16 -15.13
N GLY A 80 9.96 5.10 -15.73
CA GLY A 80 9.46 6.01 -16.78
C GLY A 80 9.40 7.49 -16.35
N SER A 81 9.04 8.35 -17.32
CA SER A 81 8.98 9.81 -17.16
C SER A 81 7.88 10.24 -16.18
N ASN A 82 8.00 11.44 -15.60
CA ASN A 82 7.01 11.94 -14.63
C ASN A 82 5.55 11.85 -15.12
N LYS A 83 5.33 12.00 -16.45
CA LYS A 83 4.02 11.91 -17.11
C LYS A 83 3.52 10.49 -17.41
N THR A 84 4.40 9.51 -17.60
CA THR A 84 4.04 8.16 -18.09
C THR A 84 4.63 7.03 -17.25
N GLY A 85 5.24 7.36 -16.11
CA GLY A 85 5.92 6.39 -15.27
C GLY A 85 4.94 5.40 -14.66
N TYR A 86 5.26 4.12 -14.80
CA TYR A 86 4.49 2.98 -14.33
C TYR A 86 5.23 2.24 -13.22
N TRP A 87 4.49 1.40 -12.51
CA TRP A 87 5.03 0.51 -11.50
C TRP A 87 5.52 -0.77 -12.15
N LYS A 88 6.80 -1.09 -11.98
CA LYS A 88 7.41 -2.32 -12.45
C LYS A 88 7.78 -3.18 -11.24
N CYS A 89 7.30 -4.41 -11.25
CA CYS A 89 7.76 -5.43 -10.31
C CYS A 89 9.12 -5.95 -10.79
N VAL A 90 10.10 -5.98 -9.89
CA VAL A 90 11.48 -6.43 -10.13
C VAL A 90 11.75 -7.67 -9.26
N LEU A 91 10.77 -8.58 -9.23
CA LEU A 91 10.83 -9.86 -8.53
C LEU A 91 11.93 -10.76 -9.11
#